data_AF-A0A965EUU0-F1
#
_entry.id   AF-A0A965EUU0-F1
#
_cell.length_a   1.000
_cell.length_b   1.000
_cell.length_c   1.000
_cell.angle_alpha   90.00
_cell.angle_beta   90.00
_cell.angle_gamma   90.00
#
_symmetry.space_group_name_H-M   'P 1'
#
loop_
_entity.id
_entity.type
_entity.pdbx_description
1 polymer ?
#
loop_
_entity_poly.entity_id
_entity_poly.type
_entity_poly.pdbx_seq_one_letter_code
_entity_poly.pdbx_strand_id
1 'polypeptide(L)'
;MVARGPDQPSRLYLACLFLTAACSFLPSARVTPWTTDVAAVLWLPLTPPAHALMVLRHWLRPPRDESKYLDSQLLSDERDRFRALWHSERIRSDELEQRLAEHKLAMGQLRSVAEVAKTDWAKQRNAFVEVDDRGDSTVKLPNSPWRFSGSDTSTRGTVKYRGEDNAEVFSDLLGLSPSEIEELHQREILLQRLANK
;
A
#
# COMPACT_ATOMS: atom_id res chain seq x y z
N MET A 1 44.24 34.86 33.01
CA MET A 1 42.96 34.24 32.58
C MET A 1 42.01 35.39 32.26
N VAL A 2 41.86 35.74 30.98
CA VAL A 2 40.94 36.80 30.51
C VAL A 2 39.93 36.11 29.61
N ALA A 3 38.67 36.09 30.03
CA ALA A 3 37.58 35.53 29.24
C ALA A 3 37.31 36.43 28.03
N ARG A 4 37.47 35.90 26.81
CA ARG A 4 36.90 36.52 25.61
C ARG A 4 35.38 36.39 25.70
N GLY A 5 34.66 37.51 25.73
CA GLY A 5 33.21 37.51 25.54
C GLY A 5 32.84 36.97 24.15
N PRO A 6 31.58 36.57 23.91
CA PRO A 6 31.16 35.99 22.65
C PRO A 6 31.42 36.98 21.50
N ASP A 7 32.16 36.53 20.48
CA ASP A 7 32.40 37.29 19.25
C ASP A 7 31.05 37.66 18.64
N GLN A 8 30.72 38.96 18.65
CA GLN A 8 29.48 39.43 18.04
C GLN A 8 29.51 39.09 16.54
N PRO A 9 28.44 38.46 16.01
CA PRO A 9 28.40 38.08 14.60
C PRO A 9 28.60 39.32 13.73
N SER A 10 29.45 39.19 12.71
CA SER A 10 29.77 40.31 11.83
C SER A 10 28.50 40.86 11.19
N ARG A 11 28.45 42.19 11.03
CA ARG A 11 27.29 42.87 10.41
C ARG A 11 26.95 42.30 9.02
N LEU A 12 27.96 41.82 8.29
CA LEU A 12 27.80 41.14 7.00
C LEU A 12 27.10 39.78 7.14
N TYR A 13 27.47 38.99 8.14
CA TYR A 13 26.84 37.70 8.40
C TYR A 13 25.37 37.87 8.79
N LEU A 14 25.06 38.81 9.70
CA LEU A 14 23.69 39.12 10.08
C LEU A 14 22.86 39.63 8.88
N ALA A 15 23.44 40.45 8.02
CA ALA A 15 22.78 40.92 6.79
C ALA A 15 22.47 39.77 5.82
N CYS A 16 23.41 38.83 5.61
CA CYS A 16 23.20 37.66 4.76
C CYS A 16 22.13 36.71 5.32
N LEU A 17 22.11 36.50 6.63
CA LEU A 17 21.13 35.67 7.31
C LEU A 17 19.72 36.27 7.21
N PHE A 18 19.62 37.59 7.39
CA PHE A 18 18.36 38.33 7.22
C PHE A 18 17.85 38.27 5.77
N LEU A 19 18.74 38.45 4.77
CA LEU A 19 18.37 38.33 3.35
C LEU A 19 17.90 36.91 3.00
N THR A 20 18.57 35.88 3.52
CA THR A 20 18.19 34.47 3.29
C THR A 20 16.81 34.17 3.89
N ALA A 21 16.57 34.64 5.11
CA ALA A 21 15.26 34.51 5.76
C ALA A 21 14.18 35.27 4.99
N ALA A 22 14.43 36.52 4.57
CA ALA A 22 13.49 37.31 3.79
C ALA A 22 13.14 36.65 2.44
N CYS A 23 14.12 36.07 1.75
CA CYS A 23 13.89 35.33 0.50
C CYS A 23 13.05 34.05 0.71
N SER A 24 13.12 33.41 1.89
CA SER A 24 12.33 32.21 2.20
C SER A 24 10.82 32.46 2.36
N PHE A 25 10.42 33.73 2.61
CA PHE A 25 9.00 34.12 2.69
C PHE A 25 8.41 34.60 1.35
N LEU A 26 9.22 34.70 0.28
CA LEU A 26 8.73 35.11 -1.03
C LEU A 26 8.07 33.94 -1.78
N PRO A 27 6.99 34.18 -2.56
CA PRO A 27 6.34 33.13 -3.35
C PRO A 27 7.32 32.47 -4.33
N SER A 28 7.36 31.14 -4.35
CA SER A 28 8.26 30.34 -5.19
C SER A 28 8.17 30.70 -6.67
N ALA A 29 6.99 31.08 -7.17
CA ALA A 29 6.77 31.51 -8.55
C ALA A 29 7.64 32.71 -8.99
N ARG A 30 8.10 33.56 -8.07
CA ARG A 30 8.95 34.72 -8.37
C ARG A 30 10.45 34.47 -8.13
N VAL A 31 10.78 33.48 -7.29
CA VAL A 31 12.17 33.20 -6.88
C VAL A 31 12.81 32.11 -7.72
N THR A 32 12.04 31.08 -8.08
CA THR A 32 12.56 29.87 -8.75
C THR A 32 13.18 30.13 -10.12
N PRO A 33 12.62 30.99 -11.00
CA PRO A 33 13.17 31.17 -12.36
C PRO A 33 14.62 31.65 -12.36
N TRP A 34 14.91 32.76 -11.68
CA TRP A 34 16.25 33.36 -11.70
C TRP A 34 17.27 32.61 -10.83
N THR A 35 16.83 31.98 -9.74
CA THR A 35 17.72 31.15 -8.90
C THR A 35 18.17 29.87 -9.61
N THR A 36 17.30 29.31 -10.47
CA THR A 36 17.63 28.16 -11.31
C THR A 36 18.67 28.54 -12.37
N ASP A 37 18.52 29.70 -13.01
CA ASP A 37 19.47 30.20 -14.00
C ASP A 37 20.84 30.50 -13.38
N VAL A 38 20.87 31.14 -12.21
CA VAL A 38 22.13 31.40 -11.48
C VAL A 38 22.79 30.10 -11.05
N ALA A 39 22.02 29.12 -10.55
CA ALA A 39 22.54 27.81 -10.20
C ALA A 39 23.14 27.10 -11.43
N ALA A 40 22.49 27.17 -12.60
CA ALA A 40 23.00 26.59 -13.84
C ALA A 40 24.36 27.20 -14.27
N VAL A 41 24.51 28.52 -14.14
CA VAL A 41 25.78 29.22 -14.41
C VAL A 41 26.87 28.84 -13.41
N LEU A 42 26.52 28.70 -12.13
CA LEU A 42 27.47 28.25 -11.09
C LEU A 42 27.89 26.79 -11.27
N TRP A 43 27.01 25.95 -11.84
CA TRP A 43 27.27 24.53 -12.11
C TRP A 43 28.05 24.27 -13.40
N LEU A 44 28.00 25.17 -14.39
CA LEU A 44 28.73 25.06 -15.65
C LEU A 44 30.21 24.63 -15.48
N PRO A 45 31.03 25.25 -14.61
CA PRO A 45 32.43 24.83 -14.43
C PRO A 45 32.59 23.45 -13.75
N LEU A 46 31.57 22.96 -13.05
CA LEU A 46 31.56 21.66 -12.36
C LEU A 46 31.06 20.51 -13.25
N THR A 47 30.42 20.81 -14.38
CA THR A 47 29.90 19.76 -15.28
C THR A 47 31.00 18.94 -15.99
N PRO A 48 32.11 19.50 -16.50
CA PRO A 48 33.16 18.69 -17.13
C PRO A 48 33.82 17.66 -16.18
N PRO A 49 34.24 18.01 -14.95
CA PRO A 49 34.82 17.02 -14.04
C PRO A 49 33.79 15.96 -13.58
N ALA A 50 32.50 16.32 -13.44
CA ALA A 50 31.45 15.38 -13.11
C ALA A 50 31.28 14.29 -14.20
N HIS A 51 31.28 14.68 -15.48
CA HIS A 51 31.23 13.71 -16.59
C HIS A 51 32.49 12.85 -16.66
N ALA A 52 33.66 13.42 -16.45
CA ALA A 52 34.92 12.68 -16.41
C ALA A 52 34.92 11.62 -15.29
N LEU A 53 34.41 11.97 -14.10
CA LEU A 53 34.28 11.03 -12.98
C LEU A 53 33.29 9.90 -13.30
N MET A 54 32.22 10.20 -14.03
CA MET A 54 31.24 9.20 -14.46
C MET A 54 31.82 8.21 -15.48
N VAL A 55 32.65 8.69 -16.41
CA VAL A 55 33.37 7.83 -17.37
C VAL A 55 34.40 6.96 -16.65
N LEU A 56 35.17 7.54 -15.72
CA LEU A 56 36.14 6.79 -14.91
C LEU A 56 35.45 5.71 -14.06
N ARG A 57 34.30 6.03 -13.47
CA ARG A 57 33.45 5.05 -12.76
C ARG A 57 33.00 3.92 -13.68
N HIS A 58 32.64 4.22 -14.93
CA HIS A 58 32.25 3.21 -15.90
C HIS A 58 33.42 2.31 -16.31
N TRP A 59 34.62 2.89 -16.43
CA TRP A 59 35.84 2.17 -16.78
C TRP A 59 36.35 1.28 -15.62
N LEU A 60 36.26 1.76 -14.38
CA LEU A 60 36.62 0.98 -13.18
C LEU A 60 35.62 -0.13 -12.85
N ARG A 61 34.40 -0.04 -13.38
CA ARG A 61 33.38 -1.07 -13.17
C ARG A 61 33.69 -2.25 -14.10
N PRO A 62 33.78 -3.49 -13.58
CA PRO A 62 33.95 -4.67 -14.43
C PRO A 62 32.82 -4.73 -15.48
N PRO A 63 33.10 -5.19 -16.72
CA PRO A 63 32.05 -5.39 -17.71
C PRO A 63 30.96 -6.27 -17.11
N ARG A 64 29.71 -5.82 -17.16
CA ARG A 64 28.58 -6.71 -16.88
C ARG A 64 28.57 -7.73 -18.02
N ASP A 65 28.60 -9.01 -17.67
CA ASP A 65 28.37 -10.07 -18.63
C ASP A 65 26.90 -10.03 -19.07
N GLU A 66 26.62 -9.27 -20.13
CA GLU A 66 25.27 -9.09 -20.66
C GLU A 66 24.73 -10.36 -21.31
N SER A 67 25.59 -11.34 -21.61
CA SER A 67 25.17 -12.65 -22.15
C SER A 67 24.24 -13.40 -21.20
N LYS A 68 24.36 -13.18 -19.87
CA LYS A 68 23.46 -13.74 -18.86
C LYS A 68 22.02 -13.24 -18.94
N TYR A 69 21.75 -12.13 -19.62
CA TYR A 69 20.43 -11.52 -19.69
C TYR A 69 19.76 -11.64 -21.07
N LEU A 70 20.47 -12.19 -22.07
CA LEU A 70 19.94 -12.37 -23.42
C LEU A 70 19.07 -13.62 -23.55
N ASP A 71 19.24 -14.61 -22.66
CA ASP A 71 18.46 -15.86 -22.69
C ASP A 71 17.46 -15.92 -21.52
N SER A 72 16.39 -15.14 -21.65
CA SER A 72 15.28 -15.13 -20.70
C SER A 72 14.61 -16.50 -20.53
N GLN A 73 14.66 -17.35 -21.57
CA GLN A 73 14.12 -18.70 -21.54
C GLN A 73 15.02 -19.62 -20.71
N LEU A 74 16.34 -19.62 -20.95
CA LEU A 74 17.28 -20.39 -20.14
C LEU A 74 17.24 -19.98 -18.65
N LEU A 75 17.13 -18.69 -18.34
CA LEU A 75 16.98 -18.23 -16.96
C LEU A 75 15.66 -18.70 -16.31
N SER A 76 14.56 -18.74 -17.06
CA SER A 76 13.29 -19.25 -16.56
C SER A 76 13.41 -20.75 -16.31
N ASP A 77 14.01 -21.50 -17.25
CA ASP A 77 14.18 -22.94 -17.16
C ASP A 77 15.13 -23.33 -16.01
N GLU A 78 16.24 -22.60 -15.82
CA GLU A 78 17.15 -22.80 -14.69
C GLU A 78 16.48 -22.44 -13.37
N ARG A 79 15.76 -21.32 -13.29
CA ARG A 79 15.00 -20.94 -12.09
C ARG A 79 13.97 -22.03 -11.75
N ASP A 80 13.24 -22.51 -12.75
CA ASP A 80 12.17 -23.49 -12.56
C ASP A 80 12.76 -24.86 -12.21
N ARG A 81 13.93 -25.21 -12.77
CA ARG A 81 14.73 -26.38 -12.38
C ARG A 81 15.22 -26.29 -10.94
N PHE A 82 15.81 -25.17 -10.52
CA PHE A 82 16.27 -24.99 -9.14
C PHE A 82 15.10 -24.96 -8.16
N ARG A 83 13.96 -24.37 -8.56
CA ARG A 83 12.72 -24.42 -7.79
C ARG A 83 12.22 -25.86 -7.65
N ALA A 84 12.23 -26.65 -8.72
CA ALA A 84 11.83 -28.05 -8.69
C ALA A 84 12.77 -28.89 -7.81
N LEU A 85 14.09 -28.72 -7.94
CA LEU A 85 15.09 -29.39 -7.09
C LEU A 85 14.91 -29.00 -5.62
N TRP A 86 14.75 -27.70 -5.34
CA TRP A 86 14.47 -27.18 -4.01
C TRP A 86 13.18 -27.77 -3.42
N HIS A 87 12.13 -27.92 -4.23
CA HIS A 87 10.88 -28.56 -3.79
C HIS A 87 11.02 -30.08 -3.62
N SER A 88 11.88 -30.74 -4.40
CA SER A 88 12.13 -32.19 -4.30
C SER A 88 12.96 -32.57 -3.06
N GLU A 89 13.86 -31.68 -2.62
CA GLU A 89 14.71 -31.90 -1.44
C GLU A 89 14.12 -31.36 -0.14
N ARG A 90 13.05 -30.55 -0.22
CA ARG A 90 12.44 -29.98 0.98
C ARG A 90 11.62 -31.02 1.73
N ILE A 91 11.93 -31.17 3.01
CA ILE A 91 10.95 -31.58 4.03
C ILE A 91 9.66 -30.81 3.75
N ARG A 92 8.54 -31.54 3.65
CA ARG A 92 7.22 -30.93 3.43
C ARG A 92 7.03 -29.83 4.47
N SER A 93 6.55 -28.66 4.08
CA SER A 93 6.45 -27.51 4.99
C SER A 93 5.76 -27.86 6.32
N ASP A 94 4.78 -28.77 6.27
CA ASP A 94 4.04 -29.27 7.43
C ASP A 94 4.93 -30.11 8.36
N GLU A 95 5.81 -30.95 7.82
CA GLU A 95 6.76 -31.75 8.59
C GLU A 95 7.85 -30.87 9.23
N LEU A 96 8.30 -29.83 8.53
CA LEU A 96 9.22 -28.84 9.10
C LEU A 96 8.56 -28.06 10.24
N GLU A 97 7.32 -27.62 10.05
CA GLU A 97 6.53 -26.94 11.10
C GLU A 97 6.39 -27.85 12.32
N GLN A 98 6.08 -29.15 12.13
CA GLN A 98 5.96 -30.12 13.20
C GLN A 98 7.28 -30.33 13.97
N ARG A 99 8.40 -30.54 13.27
CA ARG A 99 9.72 -30.72 13.91
C ARG A 99 10.14 -29.46 14.69
N LEU A 100 9.87 -28.26 14.16
CA LEU A 100 10.20 -27.01 14.86
C LEU A 100 9.28 -26.78 16.08
N ALA A 101 8.02 -27.19 16.01
CA ALA A 101 7.09 -27.15 17.13
C ALA A 101 7.55 -28.05 18.29
N GLU A 102 8.11 -29.23 18.02
CA GLU A 102 8.72 -30.11 19.04
C GLU A 102 9.84 -29.40 19.81
N HIS A 103 10.57 -28.50 19.15
CA HIS A 103 11.60 -27.65 19.75
C HIS A 103 11.07 -26.32 20.30
N LYS A 104 9.75 -26.13 20.39
CA LYS A 104 9.08 -24.91 20.88
C LYS A 104 9.42 -23.65 20.09
N LEU A 105 9.77 -23.80 18.81
CA LEU A 105 10.03 -22.67 17.91
C LEU A 105 8.72 -22.25 17.24
N ALA A 106 8.34 -20.98 17.44
CA ALA A 106 7.14 -20.41 16.82
C ALA A 106 7.36 -20.18 15.32
N MET A 107 6.81 -21.07 14.50
CA MET A 107 6.88 -21.03 13.04
C MET A 107 5.53 -21.42 12.45
N GLY A 108 5.28 -21.05 11.19
CA GLY A 108 4.06 -21.44 10.49
C GLY A 108 4.23 -21.32 8.98
N GLN A 109 3.50 -22.16 8.24
CA GLN A 109 3.46 -22.08 6.78
C GLN A 109 2.80 -20.77 6.31
N LEU A 110 3.44 -20.11 5.32
CA LEU A 110 2.83 -19.00 4.59
C LEU A 110 1.74 -19.55 3.67
N ARG A 111 0.53 -19.01 3.81
CA ARG A 111 -0.65 -19.43 3.06
C ARG A 111 -1.32 -18.22 2.41
N SER A 112 -1.84 -18.41 1.21
CA SER A 112 -2.77 -17.46 0.59
C SER A 112 -4.11 -17.44 1.34
N VAL A 113 -4.91 -16.39 1.16
CA VAL A 113 -6.24 -16.29 1.78
C VAL A 113 -7.14 -17.47 1.37
N ALA A 114 -7.07 -17.89 0.10
CA ALA A 114 -7.83 -19.02 -0.42
C ALA A 114 -7.42 -20.35 0.26
N GLU A 115 -6.14 -20.53 0.59
CA GLU A 115 -5.65 -21.69 1.33
C GLU A 115 -6.05 -21.63 2.81
N VAL A 116 -5.92 -20.47 3.46
CA VAL A 116 -6.36 -20.25 4.85
C VAL A 116 -7.84 -20.60 5.00
N ALA A 117 -8.69 -20.16 4.06
CA ALA A 117 -10.14 -20.42 4.06
C ALA A 117 -10.53 -21.91 3.95
N LYS A 118 -9.59 -22.79 3.60
CA LYS A 118 -9.78 -24.24 3.50
C LYS A 118 -9.26 -25.01 4.72
N THR A 119 -8.45 -24.37 5.57
CA THR A 119 -7.86 -25.00 6.77
C THR A 119 -8.91 -25.46 7.77
N ASP A 120 -8.57 -26.49 8.56
CA ASP A 120 -9.45 -26.95 9.64
C ASP A 120 -9.62 -25.89 10.72
N TRP A 121 -8.58 -25.08 10.97
CA TRP A 121 -8.68 -23.90 11.82
C TRP A 121 -9.80 -22.96 11.38
N ALA A 122 -9.89 -22.66 10.07
CA ALA A 122 -10.89 -21.73 9.54
C ALA A 122 -12.30 -22.30 9.67
N LYS A 123 -12.47 -23.61 9.44
CA LYS A 123 -13.75 -24.31 9.66
C LYS A 123 -14.16 -24.30 11.13
N GLN A 124 -13.26 -24.70 12.03
CA GLN A 124 -13.50 -24.78 13.48
C GLN A 124 -13.82 -23.41 14.09
N ARG A 125 -13.16 -22.35 13.60
CA ARG A 125 -13.41 -20.98 14.08
C ARG A 125 -14.55 -20.27 13.38
N ASN A 126 -15.19 -20.89 12.39
CA ASN A 126 -16.15 -20.23 11.51
C ASN A 126 -15.59 -18.89 10.98
N ALA A 127 -14.32 -18.91 10.53
CA ALA A 127 -13.56 -17.72 10.16
C ALA A 127 -14.06 -17.06 8.87
N PHE A 128 -14.88 -17.79 8.09
CA PHE A 128 -15.53 -17.30 6.88
C PHE A 128 -16.98 -17.75 6.88
N VAL A 129 -17.86 -16.91 6.36
CA VAL A 129 -19.29 -17.18 6.17
C VAL A 129 -19.62 -17.16 4.68
N GLU A 130 -20.55 -18.01 4.26
CA GLU A 130 -21.12 -17.97 2.91
C GLU A 130 -22.36 -17.06 2.96
N VAL A 131 -22.43 -16.10 2.03
CA VAL A 131 -23.55 -15.18 1.91
C VAL A 131 -24.12 -15.28 0.49
N ASP A 132 -25.44 -15.33 0.39
CA ASP A 132 -26.17 -15.33 -0.87
C ASP A 132 -25.88 -14.04 -1.67
N ASP A 133 -25.50 -14.18 -2.94
CA ASP A 133 -25.25 -13.05 -3.85
C ASP A 133 -26.54 -12.47 -4.47
N ARG A 134 -27.68 -13.08 -4.15
CA ARG A 134 -29.04 -12.84 -4.66
C ARG A 134 -29.22 -13.12 -6.15
N GLY A 135 -28.30 -13.88 -6.73
CA GLY A 135 -28.47 -14.60 -7.98
C GLY A 135 -28.59 -16.11 -7.70
N ASP A 136 -27.79 -16.91 -8.41
CA ASP A 136 -27.74 -18.36 -8.26
C ASP A 136 -26.49 -18.85 -7.50
N SER A 137 -25.80 -17.95 -6.77
CA SER A 137 -24.49 -18.27 -6.17
C SER A 137 -24.31 -17.74 -4.74
N THR A 138 -23.21 -18.15 -4.10
CA THR A 138 -22.81 -17.63 -2.80
C THR A 138 -21.41 -17.05 -2.88
N VAL A 139 -21.16 -16.02 -2.07
CA VAL A 139 -19.85 -15.41 -1.89
C VAL A 139 -19.34 -15.70 -0.49
N LYS A 140 -18.09 -16.15 -0.41
CA LYS A 140 -17.41 -16.40 0.84
C LYS A 140 -16.78 -15.11 1.37
N LEU A 141 -17.23 -14.66 2.54
CA LEU A 141 -16.76 -13.45 3.21
C LEU A 141 -16.03 -13.79 4.51
N PRO A 142 -14.98 -13.04 4.89
CA PRO A 142 -14.42 -13.13 6.23
C PRO A 142 -15.49 -12.87 7.30
N ASN A 143 -15.53 -13.73 8.30
CA ASN A 143 -16.37 -13.50 9.47
C ASN A 143 -15.66 -12.53 10.43
N SER A 144 -16.40 -11.97 11.37
CA SER A 144 -15.81 -11.14 12.42
C SER A 144 -14.71 -11.91 13.16
N PRO A 145 -13.51 -11.32 13.34
CA PRO A 145 -12.40 -11.99 13.99
C PRO A 145 -12.60 -12.14 15.51
N TRP A 146 -13.55 -11.39 16.08
CA TRP A 146 -13.80 -11.35 17.52
C TRP A 146 -14.88 -12.33 17.93
N ARG A 147 -14.69 -13.01 19.07
CA ARG A 147 -15.70 -13.88 19.69
C ARG A 147 -15.93 -13.45 21.13
N PHE A 148 -17.18 -13.11 21.46
CA PHE A 148 -17.59 -12.77 22.82
C PHE A 148 -18.57 -13.84 23.32
N SER A 149 -18.48 -14.21 24.60
CA SER A 149 -19.34 -15.28 25.18
C SER A 149 -20.82 -14.90 25.26
N GLY A 150 -21.15 -13.61 25.24
CA GLY A 150 -22.52 -13.10 25.38
C GLY A 150 -23.03 -12.30 24.20
N SER A 151 -22.33 -12.30 23.06
CA SER A 151 -22.75 -11.50 21.89
C SER A 151 -22.31 -12.14 20.60
N ASP A 152 -23.23 -12.14 19.62
CA ASP A 152 -22.95 -12.62 18.28
C ASP A 152 -22.44 -11.47 17.39
N THR A 153 -21.16 -11.52 17.10
CA THR A 153 -20.44 -10.58 16.23
C THR A 153 -20.37 -11.05 14.79
N SER A 154 -21.01 -12.16 14.41
CA SER A 154 -20.86 -12.71 13.07
C SER A 154 -21.28 -11.71 11.98
N THR A 155 -20.58 -11.78 10.84
CA THR A 155 -21.01 -11.10 9.62
C THR A 155 -22.36 -11.69 9.20
N ARG A 156 -23.36 -10.84 9.00
CA ARG A 156 -24.76 -11.22 8.71
C ARG A 156 -25.39 -10.25 7.72
N GLY A 157 -26.57 -10.62 7.23
CA GLY A 157 -27.37 -9.82 6.32
C GLY A 157 -27.34 -10.38 4.90
N THR A 158 -28.13 -9.77 4.04
CA THR A 158 -28.18 -10.07 2.61
C THR A 158 -27.45 -8.98 1.84
N VAL A 159 -26.86 -9.30 0.70
CA VAL A 159 -26.34 -8.28 -0.21
C VAL A 159 -27.49 -7.36 -0.64
N LYS A 160 -27.29 -6.04 -0.54
CA LYS A 160 -28.28 -5.02 -0.89
C LYS A 160 -27.86 -4.30 -2.16
N TYR A 161 -28.82 -4.04 -3.04
CA TYR A 161 -28.59 -3.16 -4.17
C TYR A 161 -28.58 -1.70 -3.72
N ARG A 162 -28.00 -0.85 -4.56
CA ARG A 162 -27.96 0.59 -4.33
C ARG A 162 -29.36 1.11 -4.03
N GLY A 163 -29.56 1.71 -2.86
CA GLY A 163 -30.80 2.36 -2.46
C GLY A 163 -31.98 1.43 -2.19
N GLU A 164 -31.75 0.12 -2.06
CA GLU A 164 -32.83 -0.85 -1.82
C GLU A 164 -33.58 -0.60 -0.51
N ASP A 165 -32.88 -0.16 0.52
CA ASP A 165 -33.45 0.11 1.85
C ASP A 165 -33.84 1.59 2.04
N ASN A 166 -33.82 2.42 0.98
CA ASN A 166 -34.12 3.85 1.09
C ASN A 166 -35.49 4.08 1.74
N ALA A 167 -36.54 3.41 1.26
CA ALA A 167 -37.89 3.63 1.75
C ALA A 167 -38.03 3.32 3.25
N GLU A 168 -37.46 2.19 3.70
CA GLU A 168 -37.44 1.78 5.10
C GLU A 168 -36.65 2.78 5.95
N VAL A 169 -35.39 3.06 5.57
CA VAL A 169 -34.49 3.91 6.36
C VAL A 169 -35.00 5.35 6.46
N PHE A 170 -35.50 5.93 5.37
CA PHE A 170 -36.00 7.32 5.40
C PHE A 170 -37.33 7.46 6.11
N SER A 171 -38.19 6.44 6.07
CA SER A 171 -39.41 6.45 6.87
C SER A 171 -39.09 6.29 8.35
N ASP A 172 -38.23 5.33 8.72
CA ASP A 172 -37.93 5.02 10.11
C ASP A 172 -37.09 6.09 10.81
N LEU A 173 -36.09 6.65 10.13
CA LEU A 173 -35.16 7.61 10.74
C LEU A 173 -35.60 9.06 10.60
N LEU A 174 -36.26 9.42 9.49
CA LEU A 174 -36.65 10.80 9.19
C LEU A 174 -38.16 11.02 9.22
N GLY A 175 -38.97 9.98 9.35
CA GLY A 175 -40.43 10.09 9.36
C GLY A 175 -41.03 10.50 8.02
N LEU A 176 -40.29 10.33 6.91
CA LEU A 176 -40.78 10.74 5.60
C LEU A 176 -41.93 9.84 5.15
N SER A 177 -42.95 10.46 4.57
CA SER A 177 -44.05 9.76 3.93
C SER A 177 -43.61 9.12 2.60
N PRO A 178 -44.33 8.07 2.13
CA PRO A 178 -44.05 7.48 0.82
C PRO A 178 -44.06 8.49 -0.34
N SER A 179 -44.91 9.52 -0.27
CA SER A 179 -44.98 10.58 -1.28
C SER A 179 -43.75 11.50 -1.30
N GLU A 180 -43.20 11.82 -0.14
CA GLU A 180 -41.98 12.63 -0.05
C GLU A 180 -40.77 11.86 -0.57
N ILE A 181 -40.68 10.56 -0.26
CA ILE A 181 -39.61 9.69 -0.75
C ILE A 181 -39.69 9.55 -2.27
N GLU A 182 -40.89 9.42 -2.83
CA GLU A 182 -41.11 9.39 -4.27
C GLU A 182 -40.72 10.72 -4.94
N GLU A 183 -41.04 11.86 -4.34
CA GLU A 183 -40.58 13.17 -4.83
C GLU A 183 -39.05 13.26 -4.89
N LEU A 184 -38.36 12.73 -3.87
CA LEU A 184 -36.90 12.71 -3.84
C LEU A 184 -36.31 11.80 -4.93
N HIS A 185 -36.98 10.71 -5.30
CA HIS A 185 -36.61 9.89 -6.44
C HIS A 185 -36.80 10.62 -7.77
N GLN A 186 -37.94 11.30 -7.95
CA GLN A 186 -38.23 12.07 -9.16
C GLN A 186 -37.27 13.23 -9.38
N ARG A 187 -36.80 13.84 -8.28
CA ARG A 187 -35.79 14.91 -8.30
C ARG A 187 -34.36 14.38 -8.42
N GLU A 188 -34.18 13.07 -8.58
CA GLU A 188 -32.89 12.38 -8.68
C GLU A 188 -31.97 12.59 -7.45
N ILE A 189 -32.56 12.97 -6.31
CA ILE A 189 -31.84 13.09 -5.03
C ILE A 189 -31.59 11.69 -4.45
N LEU A 190 -32.60 10.83 -4.53
CA LEU A 190 -32.48 9.42 -4.16
C LEU A 190 -32.34 8.55 -5.41
N LEU A 191 -31.37 7.64 -5.35
CA LEU A 191 -31.10 6.67 -6.42
C LEU A 191 -31.35 5.27 -5.88
N GLN A 192 -32.09 4.47 -6.65
CA GLN A 192 -32.38 3.07 -6.35
C GLN A 192 -32.15 2.21 -7.58
N ARG A 193 -31.52 1.05 -7.38
CA ARG A 193 -31.40 -0.01 -8.37
C ARG A 193 -32.15 -1.22 -7.85
N LEU A 194 -33.16 -1.67 -8.58
CA LEU A 194 -33.85 -2.92 -8.30
C LEU A 194 -33.08 -4.09 -8.90
N ALA A 195 -33.25 -5.28 -8.32
CA ALA A 195 -32.71 -6.51 -8.87
C ALA A 195 -33.28 -6.73 -10.28
N ASN A 196 -32.42 -7.11 -11.23
CA ASN A 196 -32.90 -7.66 -12.50
C ASN A 196 -33.42 -9.07 -12.19
N LYS A 197 -34.73 -9.28 -12.31
CA LYS A 197 -35.32 -10.63 -12.26
C LYS A 197 -35.00 -11.42 -13.52
#